data_AF-A0A852UL21-F1
#
_entry.id   AF-A0A852UL21-F1
#
_cell.length_a   1.000
_cell.length_b   1.000
_cell.length_c   1.000
_cell.angle_alpha   90.00
_cell.angle_beta   90.00
_cell.angle_gamma   90.00
#
_symmetry.space_group_name_H-M   'P 1'
#
loop_
_entity.id
_entity.type
_entity.pdbx_description
1 polymer ?
#
loop_
_entity_poly.entity_id
_entity_poly.type
_entity_poly.pdbx_seq_one_letter_code
_entity_poly.pdbx_strand_id
1 'polypeptide(L)' 'MAQAGEAYGVSAVEIGRASLLGQPIHVLSPLVTAAHLLIGLVETEFGDLQRFALKWTFGTVVVMTVAALVLGVITIG' A
#
# COMPACT_ATOMS: atom_id res chain seq x y z
N MET A 1 1.69 -12.23 10.71
CA MET A 1 0.36 -11.69 10.35
C MET A 1 -0.59 -12.80 9.89
N ALA A 2 -0.17 -13.72 9.00
CA ALA A 2 -1.01 -14.86 8.57
C ALA A 2 -1.56 -15.73 9.71
N GLN A 3 -0.71 -16.16 10.67
CA GLN A 3 -1.12 -16.96 11.84
C GLN A 3 -2.14 -16.26 12.76
N ALA A 4 -2.23 -14.93 12.74
CA ALA A 4 -3.18 -14.19 13.57
C ALA A 4 -4.59 -14.17 12.96
N GLY A 5 -4.71 -14.16 11.63
CA GLY A 5 -6.02 -14.21 10.95
C GLY A 5 -6.60 -15.62 10.86
N GLU A 6 -5.76 -16.65 10.95
CA GLU A 6 -6.18 -18.05 11.06
C GLU A 6 -7.06 -18.30 12.31
N ALA A 7 -6.78 -17.58 13.41
CA ALA A 7 -7.59 -17.59 14.63
C ALA A 7 -8.98 -16.96 14.46
N TYR A 8 -9.19 -16.15 13.42
CA TYR A 8 -10.46 -15.52 13.07
C TYR A 8 -11.14 -16.15 11.84
N GLY A 9 -10.65 -17.30 11.37
CA GLY A 9 -11.22 -18.00 10.21
C GLY A 9 -10.84 -17.43 8.84
N VAL A 10 -9.97 -16.42 8.78
CA VAL A 10 -9.54 -15.80 7.52
C VAL A 10 -8.43 -16.65 6.89
N SER A 11 -8.59 -17.04 5.63
CA SER A 11 -7.61 -17.90 4.95
C SER A 11 -6.26 -17.18 4.77
N ALA A 12 -5.16 -17.91 4.89
CA ALA A 12 -3.81 -17.37 4.65
C ALA A 12 -3.66 -16.75 3.24
N VAL A 13 -4.44 -17.23 2.26
CA VAL A 13 -4.49 -16.70 0.90
C VAL A 13 -5.13 -15.31 0.87
N GLU A 14 -6.21 -15.08 1.61
CA GLU A 14 -6.86 -13.77 1.70
C GLU A 14 -5.98 -12.75 2.43
N ILE A 15 -5.30 -13.17 3.50
CA ILE A 15 -4.32 -12.33 4.19
C ILE A 15 -3.16 -11.97 3.25
N GLY A 16 -2.71 -12.94 2.45
CA GLY A 16 -1.70 -12.72 1.41
C GLY A 16 -2.15 -11.68 0.39
N ARG A 17 -3.36 -11.81 -0.15
CA ARG A 17 -3.94 -10.86 -1.12
C ARG A 17 -4.10 -9.46 -0.53
N ALA A 18 -4.62 -9.34 0.69
CA ALA A 18 -4.77 -8.06 1.39
C ALA A 18 -3.41 -7.39 1.65
N SER A 19 -2.38 -8.18 2.01
CA SER A 19 -1.03 -7.67 2.25
C SER A 19 -0.39 -7.04 1.02
N LEU A 20 -0.71 -7.53 -0.19
CA LEU A 20 -0.24 -6.95 -1.45
C LEU A 20 -0.85 -5.57 -1.72
N LEU A 21 -2.09 -5.33 -1.30
CA LEU A 21 -2.77 -4.05 -1.54
C LEU A 21 -2.17 -2.88 -0.72
N GLY A 22 -1.51 -3.16 0.41
CA GLY A 22 -0.85 -2.17 1.26
C GLY A 22 0.57 -1.80 0.84
N GLN A 23 1.19 -2.56 -0.08
CA GLN A 23 2.55 -2.33 -0.56
C GLN A 23 2.84 -0.93 -1.15
N PRO A 24 1.88 -0.21 -1.78
CA PRO A 24 2.13 1.13 -2.33
C PRO A 24 2.66 2.14 -1.28
N ILE A 25 2.29 1.98 -0.01
CA ILE A 25 2.76 2.85 1.08
C ILE A 25 4.25 2.61 1.39
N HIS A 26 4.74 1.40 1.15
CA HIS A 26 6.14 1.04 1.37
C HIS A 26 7.09 1.73 0.38
N VAL A 27 6.59 2.05 -0.83
CA VAL A 27 7.35 2.77 -1.86
C VAL A 27 7.64 4.22 -1.46
N LEU A 28 6.87 4.79 -0.53
CA LEU A 28 7.12 6.12 0.05
C LEU A 28 8.22 6.13 1.11
N SER A 29 8.83 4.97 1.42
CA SER A 29 9.92 4.90 2.38
C SER A 29 11.15 5.67 1.88
N PRO A 30 11.81 6.47 2.73
CA PRO A 30 13.05 7.18 2.37
C PRO A 30 14.21 6.24 2.00
N LEU A 31 14.08 4.93 2.24
CA LEU A 31 15.08 3.94 1.83
C LEU A 31 14.98 3.57 0.33
N VAL A 32 13.97 4.05 -0.39
CA VAL A 32 13.79 3.79 -1.83
C VAL A 32 14.63 4.79 -2.64
N THR A 33 15.68 4.29 -3.30
CA THR A 33 16.67 5.09 -4.04
C THR A 33 16.06 5.91 -5.18
N ALA A 34 14.98 5.41 -5.78
CA ALA A 34 14.26 6.11 -6.86
C ALA A 34 13.66 7.46 -6.40
N ALA A 35 13.23 7.58 -5.14
CA ALA A 35 12.71 8.83 -4.60
C ALA A 35 13.81 9.91 -4.50
N HIS A 36 15.03 9.50 -4.13
CA HIS A 36 16.19 10.39 -4.06
C HIS A 36 16.64 10.88 -5.45
N LEU A 37 16.56 10.03 -6.48
CA LEU A 37 16.84 10.43 -7.86
C LEU A 37 15.84 11.49 -8.35
N LEU A 38 14.54 11.30 -8.08
CA LEU A 38 13.49 12.26 -8.45
C LEU A 38 13.66 13.62 -7.77
N ILE A 39 14.02 13.61 -6.48
CA ILE A 39 14.33 14.83 -5.71
C ILE A 39 15.51 15.58 -6.34
N GLY A 40 16.58 14.87 -6.72
CA GLY A 40 17.73 15.48 -7.39
C GLY A 40 17.42 16.03 -8.78
N LEU A 41 16.43 15.49 -9.49
CA LEU A 41 16.01 15.96 -10.82
C LEU A 41 15.04 17.15 -10.76
N VAL A 42 14.21 17.23 -9.72
CA VAL A 42 13.16 18.25 -9.55
C VAL A 42 13.59 19.36 -8.58
N GLU A 43 14.80 19.26 -8.01
CA GLU A 43 15.38 20.21 -7.03
C GLU A 43 14.42 20.49 -5.86
N THR A 44 13.70 19.47 -5.40
CA THR A 44 12.66 19.56 -4.36
C THR A 44 13.05 18.75 -3.12
N GLU A 45 12.46 19.03 -1.96
CA GLU A 45 12.75 18.28 -0.73
C GLU A 45 11.96 16.95 -0.66
N PHE A 46 12.51 15.96 0.04
CA PHE A 46 11.83 14.68 0.28
C PHE A 46 10.47 14.86 0.95
N GLY A 47 10.35 15.85 1.84
CA GLY A 47 9.10 16.17 2.53
C GLY A 47 7.97 16.60 1.58
N ASP A 48 8.29 17.32 0.51
CA ASP A 48 7.30 17.78 -0.47
C ASP A 48 6.83 16.63 -1.36
N LEU A 49 7.76 15.80 -1.83
CA LEU A 49 7.45 14.58 -2.56
C LEU A 49 6.57 13.65 -1.72
N GLN A 50 6.94 13.44 -0.44
CA GLN A 50 6.18 12.61 0.47
C GLN A 50 4.78 13.17 0.71
N ARG A 51 4.63 14.47 1.00
CA ARG A 51 3.32 15.10 1.22
C ARG A 51 2.42 15.07 -0.02
N PHE A 52 3.00 15.28 -1.19
CA PHE A 52 2.28 15.17 -2.45
C PHE A 52 1.81 13.73 -2.68
N ALA A 53 2.72 12.77 -2.61
CA ALA A 53 2.45 11.38 -2.93
C ALA A 53 1.56 10.71 -1.87
N LEU A 54 1.64 11.08 -0.58
CA LEU A 54 0.83 10.47 0.49
C LEU A 54 -0.67 10.50 0.19
N LYS A 55 -1.19 11.61 -0.34
CA LYS A 55 -2.60 11.76 -0.71
C LYS A 55 -3.00 10.75 -1.79
N TRP A 56 -2.15 10.61 -2.80
CA TRP A 56 -2.37 9.70 -3.92
C TRP A 56 -2.19 8.24 -3.51
N THR A 57 -1.16 7.92 -2.75
CA THR A 57 -0.89 6.56 -2.29
C THR A 57 -2.00 6.06 -1.37
N PHE A 58 -2.48 6.91 -0.45
CA PHE A 58 -3.63 6.58 0.39
C PHE A 58 -4.90 6.38 -0.46
N GLY A 59 -5.16 7.28 -1.41
CA GLY A 59 -6.29 7.16 -2.33
C GLY A 59 -6.25 5.84 -3.14
N THR A 60 -5.10 5.49 -3.70
CA THR A 60 -4.93 4.26 -4.48
C THR A 60 -5.12 3.02 -3.62
N VAL A 61 -4.57 2.98 -2.40
CA VAL A 61 -4.79 1.84 -1.48
C VAL A 61 -6.27 1.68 -1.14
N VAL A 62 -6.97 2.78 -0.87
CA VAL A 62 -8.42 2.74 -0.60
C VAL A 62 -9.19 2.24 -1.83
N VAL A 63 -8.92 2.78 -3.02
CA VAL A 63 -9.59 2.37 -4.27
C VAL A 63 -9.33 0.89 -4.57
N MET A 64 -8.08 0.43 -4.44
CA MET A 64 -7.73 -0.97 -4.66
C MET A 64 -8.38 -1.89 -3.63
N THR A 65 -8.46 -1.46 -2.37
CA THR A 65 -9.15 -2.22 -1.31
C THR A 65 -10.64 -2.32 -1.60
N VAL A 66 -11.30 -1.22 -1.95
CA VAL A 66 -12.73 -1.21 -2.32
C VAL A 66 -12.97 -2.08 -3.56
N ALA A 67 -12.14 -1.97 -4.59
CA ALA A 67 -12.25 -2.81 -5.79
C ALA A 67 -12.07 -4.31 -5.47
N ALA A 68 -11.12 -4.66 -4.60
CA ALA A 68 -10.90 -6.04 -4.17
C ALA A 68 -12.09 -6.61 -3.38
N LEU A 69 -12.77 -5.77 -2.57
CA LEU A 69 -14.01 -6.13 -1.88
C LEU A 69 -15.17 -6.31 -2.87
N VAL A 70 -15.36 -5.39 -3.81
CA VAL A 70 -16.46 -5.44 -4.81
C VAL A 70 -16.31 -6.63 -5.75
N LEU A 71 -15.08 -6.96 -6.15
CA LEU A 71 -14.78 -8.10 -7.01
C LEU A 71 -14.80 -9.45 -6.27
N GLY A 72 -14.98 -9.46 -4.94
CA GLY A 72 -14.94 -10.68 -4.12
C GLY A 72 -13.56 -11.33 -4.02
N VAL A 73 -12.49 -10.59 -4.32
CA VAL A 73 -11.10 -11.07 -4.24
C VAL A 73 -10.66 -11.20 -2.77
N ILE A 74 -11.18 -10.32 -1.91
CA ILE A 74 -11.08 -10.36 -0.45
C ILE A 74 -12.51 -10.44 0.08
N THR A 75 -12.83 -11.52 0.81
CA THR A 75 -14.11 -11.66 1.50
C THR A 75 -13.93 -11.32 2.97
N ILE A 76 -14.83 -10.52 3.53
CA ILE A 76 -14.95 -10.33 4.98
C ILE A 76 -16.10 -11.25 5.41
N GLY A 77 -15.79 -12.51 5.67
CA GLY A 77 -16.76 -13.56 6.01
C GLY A 77 -16.10 -14.67 6.77
#